data_AF-A0A4Q7J2G1-F1
#
_entry.id   AF-A0A4Q7J2G1-F1
#
_cell.length_a   1.000
_cell.length_b   1.000
_cell.length_c   1.000
_cell.angle_alpha   90.00
_cell.angle_beta   90.00
_cell.angle_gamma   90.00
#
_symmetry.space_group_name_H-M   'P 1'
#
loop_
_entity.id
_entity.type
_entity.pdbx_description
1 polymer ?
#
loop_
_entity_poly.entity_id
_entity_poly.type
_entity_poly.pdbx_seq_one_letter_code
_entity_poly.pdbx_strand_id
1 'polypeptide(L)'
;MARKYAVSPPFRALDPALATAERLLADGHPGLTWVAVPLPDGAAATARLNVILAAAGARPRLVATPTGWRVEHVGNRPEVGDLVVAACALAELVAVGGWQRVKHCETCGQVFCDRTNACTRRWCARHR
;
A
#
# COMPACT_ATOMS: atom_id res chain seq x y z
N MET A 1 -1.20 -22.64 -11.90
CA MET A 1 -2.14 -22.04 -10.93
C MET A 1 -2.78 -20.81 -11.56
N ALA A 2 -4.09 -20.83 -11.78
CA ALA A 2 -4.81 -19.70 -12.37
C ALA A 2 -4.75 -18.48 -11.43
N ARG A 3 -4.32 -17.33 -11.95
CA ARG A 3 -4.29 -16.06 -11.23
C ARG A 3 -5.73 -15.71 -10.84
N LYS A 4 -6.07 -15.81 -9.56
CA LYS A 4 -7.44 -15.65 -9.04
C LYS A 4 -8.00 -14.23 -9.20
N TYR A 5 -7.18 -13.26 -9.61
CA TYR A 5 -7.60 -11.86 -9.80
C TYR A 5 -7.02 -11.26 -11.09
N ALA A 6 -7.74 -11.45 -12.20
CA ALA A 6 -7.74 -10.49 -13.32
C ALA A 6 -8.71 -9.32 -13.04
N VAL A 7 -9.48 -9.41 -11.95
CA VAL A 7 -10.42 -8.39 -11.49
C VAL A 7 -9.67 -7.39 -10.61
N SER A 8 -9.89 -6.10 -10.84
CA SER A 8 -9.41 -5.03 -9.98
C SER A 8 -9.60 -5.39 -8.49
N PRO A 9 -8.60 -5.17 -7.62
CA PRO A 9 -8.77 -5.32 -6.19
C PRO A 9 -10.02 -4.56 -5.73
N PRO A 10 -10.77 -5.06 -4.74
CA PRO A 10 -11.89 -4.33 -4.19
C PRO A 10 -11.38 -3.12 -3.39
N PHE A 11 -10.98 -2.04 -4.08
CA PHE A 11 -10.34 -0.87 -3.46
C PHE A 11 -11.17 -0.28 -2.31
N ARG A 12 -12.50 -0.37 -2.41
CA ARG A 12 -13.41 0.03 -1.32
C ARG A 12 -13.17 -0.72 0.00
N ALA A 13 -12.71 -1.98 -0.06
CA ALA A 13 -12.37 -2.75 1.12
C ALA A 13 -10.99 -2.37 1.69
N LEU A 14 -10.10 -1.83 0.86
CA LEU A 14 -8.77 -1.37 1.26
C LEU A 14 -8.78 0.09 1.74
N ASP A 15 -9.79 0.86 1.36
CA ASP A 15 -9.98 2.23 1.80
C ASP A 15 -10.57 2.28 3.22
N PRO A 16 -10.15 3.28 4.04
CA PRO A 16 -9.31 4.44 3.70
C PRO A 16 -7.79 4.19 3.79
N ALA A 17 -7.36 2.99 4.20
CA ALA A 17 -5.94 2.72 4.46
C ALA A 17 -5.09 2.83 3.17
N LEU A 18 -5.62 2.38 2.02
CA LEU A 18 -4.93 2.53 0.75
C LEU A 18 -4.77 4.00 0.32
N ALA A 19 -5.76 4.86 0.60
CA ALA A 19 -5.62 6.30 0.37
C ALA A 19 -4.50 6.91 1.24
N THR A 20 -4.29 6.39 2.45
CA THR A 20 -3.15 6.78 3.31
C THR A 20 -1.83 6.39 2.66
N ALA A 21 -1.73 5.18 2.12
CA ALA A 21 -0.54 4.74 1.38
C ALA A 21 -0.26 5.61 0.17
N GLU A 22 -1.29 5.95 -0.62
CA GLU A 22 -1.14 6.81 -1.79
C GLU A 22 -0.67 8.22 -1.44
N ARG A 23 -1.20 8.80 -0.36
CA ARG A 23 -0.72 10.09 0.14
C ARG A 23 0.75 10.01 0.53
N LEU A 24 1.15 9.02 1.34
CA LEU A 24 2.55 8.87 1.74
C LEU A 24 3.49 8.62 0.55
N LEU A 25 3.05 7.90 -0.47
CA LEU A 25 3.79 7.74 -1.72
C LEU A 25 3.90 9.07 -2.49
N ALA A 26 2.82 9.86 -2.53
CA ALA A 26 2.81 11.19 -3.14
C ALA A 26 3.66 12.22 -2.37
N ASP A 27 3.85 12.03 -1.07
CA ASP A 27 4.74 12.83 -0.23
C ASP A 27 6.21 12.35 -0.30
N GLY A 28 6.47 11.23 -1.00
CA GLY A 28 7.81 10.66 -1.15
C GLY A 28 8.33 9.97 0.12
N HIS A 29 7.43 9.45 0.96
CA HIS A 29 7.79 8.86 2.24
C HIS A 29 8.87 7.76 2.07
N PRO A 30 10.05 7.89 2.70
CA PRO A 30 11.23 7.10 2.37
C PRO A 30 11.02 5.60 2.56
N GLY A 31 10.29 5.19 3.60
CA GLY A 31 9.97 3.78 3.83
C GLY A 31 9.14 3.16 2.70
N LEU A 32 8.08 3.84 2.24
CA LEU A 32 7.21 3.27 1.20
C LEU A 32 7.88 3.34 -0.17
N THR A 33 8.63 4.40 -0.47
CA THR A 33 9.44 4.47 -1.68
C THR A 33 10.49 3.36 -1.70
N TRP A 34 11.15 3.07 -0.58
CA TRP A 34 12.12 1.97 -0.48
C TRP A 34 11.51 0.59 -0.77
N VAL A 35 10.25 0.35 -0.38
CA VAL A 35 9.52 -0.88 -0.72
C VAL A 35 9.33 -1.04 -2.22
N ALA A 36 9.16 0.04 -2.97
CA ALA A 36 8.89 0.00 -4.41
C ALA A 36 10.16 -0.10 -5.28
N VAL A 37 11.33 0.26 -4.76
CA VAL A 37 12.62 0.22 -5.49
C VAL A 37 12.94 -1.12 -6.17
N PRO A 38 12.73 -2.31 -5.57
CA PRO A 38 13.10 -3.58 -6.21
C PRO A 38 12.09 -4.04 -7.27
N LEU A 39 10.97 -3.33 -7.48
CA LEU A 39 10.00 -3.71 -8.50
C LEU A 39 10.66 -3.73 -9.90
N PRO A 40 10.38 -4.73 -10.74
CA PRO A 40 9.28 -5.68 -10.65
C PRO A 40 9.52 -6.93 -9.78
N ASP A 41 10.63 -7.04 -9.05
CA ASP A 41 10.83 -8.11 -8.06
C ASP A 41 9.90 -7.93 -6.85
N GLY A 42 8.70 -8.49 -6.98
CA GLY A 42 7.69 -8.47 -5.94
C GLY A 42 8.09 -9.26 -4.68
N ALA A 43 8.99 -10.25 -4.79
CA ALA A 43 9.44 -11.00 -3.61
C ALA A 43 10.36 -10.14 -2.75
N ALA A 44 11.32 -9.45 -3.37
CA ALA A 44 12.17 -8.48 -2.69
C ALA A 44 11.35 -7.30 -2.13
N ALA A 45 10.36 -6.78 -2.86
CA ALA A 45 9.45 -5.74 -2.37
C ALA A 45 8.67 -6.19 -1.13
N THR A 46 8.12 -7.41 -1.14
CA THR A 46 7.42 -8.00 0.01
C THR A 46 8.34 -8.17 1.21
N ALA A 47 9.59 -8.59 1.01
CA ALA A 47 10.57 -8.69 2.10
C ALA A 47 10.81 -7.33 2.77
N ARG A 48 10.94 -6.26 1.97
CA ARG A 48 11.07 -4.89 2.47
C ARG A 48 9.84 -4.42 3.23
N LEU A 49 8.65 -4.75 2.71
CA LEU A 49 7.39 -4.40 3.37
C LEU A 49 7.27 -5.07 4.75
N ASN A 50 7.65 -6.34 4.85
CA ASN A 50 7.66 -7.07 6.13
C ASN A 50 8.64 -6.45 7.14
N VAL A 51 9.81 -5.97 6.68
CA VAL A 51 10.76 -5.25 7.53
C VAL A 51 10.12 -3.99 8.13
N ILE A 52 9.40 -3.20 7.33
CA ILE A 52 8.71 -1.99 7.82
C ILE A 52 7.65 -2.35 8.86
N LEU A 53 6.81 -3.33 8.57
CA LEU A 53 5.73 -3.76 9.47
C LEU A 53 6.29 -4.25 10.81
N ALA A 54 7.35 -5.06 10.77
CA ALA A 54 8.02 -5.56 11.97
C ALA A 54 8.66 -4.42 12.78
N ALA A 55 9.39 -3.52 12.12
CA ALA A 55 10.06 -2.40 12.78
C ALA A 55 9.07 -1.41 13.42
N ALA A 56 7.91 -1.20 12.79
CA ALA A 56 6.85 -0.36 13.33
C ALA A 56 6.05 -1.04 14.45
N GLY A 57 6.28 -2.33 14.71
CA GLY A 57 5.53 -3.12 15.69
C GLY A 57 4.05 -3.21 15.34
N ALA A 58 3.74 -3.35 14.04
CA ALA A 58 2.38 -3.41 13.53
C ALA A 58 1.61 -4.57 14.17
N ARG A 59 0.48 -4.26 14.81
CA ARG A 59 -0.37 -5.23 15.49
C ARG A 59 -1.84 -4.92 15.29
N PRO A 60 -2.72 -5.93 15.16
CA PRO A 60 -4.14 -5.70 15.08
C PRO A 60 -4.67 -5.18 16.42
N ARG A 61 -5.66 -4.28 16.35
CA ARG A 61 -6.40 -3.74 17.49
C ARG A 61 -7.87 -3.65 17.12
N LEU A 62 -8.74 -4.13 18.01
CA LEU A 62 -10.18 -3.89 17.90
C LEU A 62 -10.49 -2.47 18.37
N VAL A 63 -11.19 -1.71 17.51
CA VAL A 63 -11.64 -0.36 17.78
C VAL A 63 -13.16 -0.30 17.61
N ALA A 64 -13.83 0.28 18.59
CA ALA A 64 -15.28 0.47 18.54
C ALA A 64 -15.64 1.53 17.48
N THR A 65 -16.73 1.28 16.75
CA THR A 65 -17.33 2.18 15.77
C THR A 65 -18.80 2.41 16.11
N PRO A 66 -19.47 3.42 15.53
CA PRO A 66 -20.90 3.63 15.76
C PRO A 66 -21.79 2.44 15.40
N THR A 67 -21.30 1.55 14.53
CA THR A 67 -22.06 0.39 13.99
C THR A 67 -21.48 -0.96 14.43
N GLY A 68 -20.48 -1.00 15.31
CA GLY A 68 -19.88 -2.24 15.79
C GLY A 68 -18.40 -2.14 16.15
N TRP A 69 -17.61 -3.09 15.66
CA TRP A 69 -16.16 -3.17 15.88
C TRP A 69 -15.44 -3.28 14.55
N ARG A 70 -14.25 -2.69 14.46
CA ARG A 70 -13.34 -2.88 13.33
C ARG A 70 -11.96 -3.26 13.82
N VAL A 71 -11.23 -4.01 12.98
CA VAL A 71 -9.80 -4.23 13.16
C VAL A 71 -9.05 -3.06 12.55
N GLU A 72 -8.21 -2.41 13.33
CA GLU A 72 -7.21 -1.46 12.87
C GLU A 72 -5.81 -2.03 13.10
N HIS A 73 -4.85 -1.61 12.27
CA HIS A 73 -3.44 -1.91 12.51
C HIS A 73 -2.78 -0.70 13.17
N VAL A 74 -2.19 -0.91 14.35
CA VAL A 74 -1.53 0.13 15.13
C VAL A 74 -0.04 -0.17 15.26
N GLY A 75 0.78 0.87 15.31
CA GLY A 75 2.20 0.75 15.60
C GLY A 75 2.52 0.71 17.09
N ASN A 76 3.79 0.50 17.41
CA ASN A 76 4.30 0.58 18.78
C ASN A 76 4.42 2.01 19.31
N ARG A 77 4.40 3.02 18.44
CA ARG A 77 4.52 4.44 18.77
C ARG A 77 3.50 5.26 17.97
N PRO A 78 3.02 6.41 18.48
CA PRO A 78 2.03 7.25 17.78
C PRO A 78 2.51 7.75 16.41
N GLU A 79 3.78 8.14 16.29
CA GLU A 79 4.35 8.75 15.09
C GLU A 79 4.45 7.81 13.88
N VAL A 80 4.37 6.49 14.09
CA VAL A 80 4.40 5.49 13.01
C VAL A 80 2.99 5.07 12.57
N GLY A 81 1.93 5.67 13.13
CA GLY A 81 0.55 5.28 12.85
C GLY A 81 0.20 5.27 11.36
N ASP A 82 0.44 6.39 10.67
CA ASP A 82 0.17 6.51 9.23
C ASP A 82 1.00 5.53 8.39
N LEU A 83 2.27 5.32 8.78
CA LEU A 83 3.15 4.37 8.10
C LEU A 83 2.62 2.93 8.25
N VAL A 84 2.16 2.55 9.44
CA VAL A 84 1.58 1.21 9.68
C VAL A 84 0.31 1.03 8.86
N VAL A 85 -0.61 2.00 8.89
CA VAL A 85 -1.85 1.97 8.11
C VAL A 85 -1.54 1.80 6.62
N ALA A 86 -0.60 2.60 6.10
CA ALA A 86 -0.19 2.53 4.71
C ALA A 86 0.49 1.21 4.33
N ALA A 87 1.42 0.74 5.16
CA ALA A 87 2.14 -0.51 4.93
C ALA A 87 1.19 -1.72 4.96
N CYS A 88 0.23 -1.75 5.89
CA CYS A 88 -0.81 -2.78 5.93
C CYS A 88 -1.69 -2.75 4.68
N ALA A 89 -2.11 -1.55 4.22
CA ALA A 89 -2.89 -1.44 2.99
C ALA A 89 -2.12 -1.93 1.75
N LEU A 90 -0.83 -1.65 1.65
CA LEU A 90 0.02 -2.21 0.59
C LEU A 90 0.15 -3.73 0.73
N ALA A 91 0.26 -4.26 1.95
CA ALA A 91 0.34 -5.71 2.17
C ALA A 91 -0.94 -6.41 1.70
N GLU A 92 -2.11 -5.85 2.02
CA GLU A 92 -3.40 -6.37 1.54
C GLU A 92 -3.55 -6.27 0.02
N LEU A 93 -3.16 -5.14 -0.58
CA LEU A 93 -3.12 -4.98 -2.04
C LEU A 93 -2.24 -6.06 -2.70
N VAL A 94 -1.09 -6.34 -2.12
CA VAL A 94 -0.11 -7.31 -2.62
C VAL A 94 -0.57 -8.75 -2.42
N ALA A 95 -1.25 -9.05 -1.32
CA ALA A 95 -1.81 -10.38 -1.04
C ALA A 95 -2.82 -10.83 -2.12
N VAL A 96 -3.49 -9.88 -2.78
CA VAL A 96 -4.37 -10.14 -3.93
C VAL A 96 -3.68 -10.02 -5.29
N GLY A 97 -2.34 -9.99 -5.32
CA GLY A 97 -1.54 -9.91 -6.55
C GLY A 97 -1.37 -8.49 -7.11
N GLY A 98 -1.60 -7.46 -6.30
CA GLY A 98 -1.65 -6.06 -6.73
C GLY A 98 -0.31 -5.37 -6.98
N TRP A 99 0.84 -6.07 -6.94
CA TRP A 99 2.16 -5.44 -7.17
C TRP A 99 2.27 -4.68 -8.49
N GLN A 100 1.59 -5.14 -9.55
CA GLN A 100 1.57 -4.47 -10.85
C GLN A 100 0.96 -3.05 -10.80
N ARG A 101 0.26 -2.72 -9.72
CA ARG A 101 -0.37 -1.40 -9.51
C ARG A 101 0.55 -0.42 -8.82
N VAL A 102 1.63 -0.87 -8.17
CA VAL A 102 2.66 0.02 -7.62
C VAL A 102 3.65 0.30 -8.74
N LYS A 103 3.73 1.56 -9.17
CA LYS A 103 4.45 1.98 -10.38
C LYS A 103 5.31 3.21 -10.11
N HIS A 104 6.31 3.43 -10.95
CA HIS A 104 7.08 4.67 -11.00
C HIS A 104 6.52 5.56 -12.11
N CYS A 105 6.37 6.85 -11.83
CA CYS A 105 5.93 7.83 -12.83
C CYS A 105 6.98 7.95 -13.94
N GLU A 106 6.57 7.85 -15.20
CA GLU A 106 7.48 7.96 -16.35
C GLU A 106 8.15 9.35 -16.47
N THR A 107 7.59 10.39 -15.85
CA THR A 107 8.12 11.77 -15.91
C THR A 107 9.06 12.11 -14.77
N CYS A 108 8.70 11.76 -13.52
CA CYS A 108 9.44 12.19 -12.33
C CYS A 108 9.97 11.04 -11.47
N GLY A 109 9.78 9.79 -11.88
CA GLY A 109 10.19 8.60 -11.13
C GLY A 109 9.40 8.35 -9.85
N GLN A 110 8.47 9.23 -9.47
CA GLN A 110 7.75 9.09 -8.21
C GLN A 110 6.85 7.85 -8.19
N VAL A 111 6.90 7.12 -7.08
CA VAL A 111 6.08 5.94 -6.85
C VAL A 111 4.62 6.34 -6.68
N PHE A 112 3.70 5.60 -7.30
CA PHE A 112 2.26 5.79 -7.17
C PHE A 112 1.49 4.48 -7.27
N CYS A 113 0.23 4.48 -6.82
CA CYS A 113 -0.71 3.38 -7.01
C CYS A 113 -1.63 3.62 -8.23
N ASP A 114 -1.74 2.63 -9.09
CA ASP A 114 -2.65 2.61 -10.23
C ASP A 114 -4.00 1.99 -9.85
N ARG A 115 -4.97 2.87 -9.57
CA ARG A 115 -6.38 2.51 -9.34
C ARG A 115 -7.20 2.28 -10.61
N THR A 116 -6.63 2.44 -11.82
CA THR A 116 -7.40 2.20 -13.05
C THR A 116 -7.74 0.73 -13.19
N ASN A 117 -8.95 0.42 -13.68
CA ASN A 117 -9.38 -0.96 -13.86
C ASN A 117 -8.40 -1.75 -14.75
N ALA A 118 -7.97 -1.13 -15.86
CA ALA A 118 -7.05 -1.71 -16.82
C ALA A 118 -5.58 -1.77 -16.35
N CYS A 119 -5.23 -1.15 -15.22
CA CYS A 119 -3.85 -1.03 -14.74
C CYS A 119 -2.91 -0.42 -15.81
N THR A 120 -3.37 0.62 -16.52
CA THR A 120 -2.66 1.22 -17.66
C THR A 120 -2.06 2.60 -17.36
N ARG A 121 -2.27 3.15 -16.16
CA ARG A 121 -1.76 4.47 -15.79
C ARG A 121 -0.22 4.46 -15.77
N ARG A 122 0.37 5.51 -16.35
CA ARG A 122 1.83 5.70 -16.48
C ARG A 122 2.40 6.84 -15.63
N TRP A 123 1.55 7.78 -15.21
CA TRP A 123 1.97 8.99 -14.50
C TRP A 123 1.34 9.14 -13.12
N CYS A 124 2.07 9.77 -12.18
CA CYS A 124 1.56 10.09 -10.86
C CYS A 124 0.45 11.15 -10.91
N ALA A 125 -0.13 11.54 -9.76
CA ALA A 125 -1.26 12.48 -9.74
C ALA A 125 -0.90 13.88 -10.27
N ARG A 126 0.37 14.27 -10.11
CA ARG A 126 0.90 15.57 -10.56
C ARG A 126 1.08 15.67 -12.09
N HIS A 127 1.33 14.55 -12.76
CA HIS A 127 1.62 14.49 -14.20
C HIS A 127 0.52 13.74 -14.98
N ARG A 128 -0.68 13.61 -14.39
CA ARG A 128 -1.82 12.94 -15.02
C ARG A 128 -2.33 13.72 -16.22
#